data_AF-A0A2E6TYP2-F1
#
_entry.id   AF-A0A2E6TYP2-F1
#
_cell.length_a   1.000
_cell.length_b   1.000
_cell.length_c   1.000
_cell.angle_alpha   90.00
_cell.angle_beta   90.00
_cell.angle_gamma   90.00
#
_symmetry.space_group_name_H-M   'P 1'
#
loop_
_entity.id
_entity.type
_entity.pdbx_description
1 polymer ?
#
loop_
_entity_poly.entity_id
_entity_poly.type
_entity_poly.pdbx_seq_one_letter_code
_entity_poly.pdbx_strand_id
1 'polypeptide(L)'
;MSIFDIFRNWQKNELGQFSGKKGQKKKSKKSSSIDPEKAKIMRKLKHKSKYLELEYEEAKEILEIAKTEFFTSIQEYCQANPEAKNPLCPVEPNKKKDKTDMDFPDELKTIYREIIKATHPDHNQGGDEEELTETLISATHAKQENKIEDLINISFDLDIDISNISLDLIEEVEKGLRKKEIKIKKMRKNNAVVWYYAPPDQRKIFIERICPIKKEE
;
A
#
# COMPACT_ATOMS: atom_id res chain seq x y z
N MET A 1 -18.49 -20.88 8.87
CA MET A 1 -17.37 -21.06 9.83
C MET A 1 -16.44 -19.87 9.67
N SER A 2 -16.08 -19.20 10.76
CA SER A 2 -15.26 -17.98 10.73
C SER A 2 -13.77 -18.35 10.75
N ILE A 3 -12.94 -17.64 9.98
CA ILE A 3 -11.47 -17.83 9.95
C ILE A 3 -10.84 -17.68 11.37
N PHE A 4 -11.53 -17.00 12.28
CA PHE A 4 -11.12 -16.87 13.68
C PHE A 4 -11.15 -18.19 14.48
N ASP A 5 -11.91 -19.19 14.06
CA ASP A 5 -12.00 -20.48 14.76
C ASP A 5 -10.80 -21.39 14.45
N ILE A 6 -10.20 -21.24 13.27
CA ILE A 6 -9.01 -22.00 12.84
C ILE A 6 -7.77 -21.56 13.63
N PHE A 7 -7.67 -20.27 14.00
CA PHE A 7 -6.51 -19.71 14.68
C PHE A 7 -6.42 -20.06 16.18
N ARG A 8 -7.55 -20.34 16.85
CA ARG A 8 -7.55 -20.68 18.29
C ARG A 8 -6.99 -22.07 18.59
N ASN A 9 -7.09 -23.00 17.64
CA ASN A 9 -6.59 -24.37 17.83
C ASN A 9 -5.08 -24.50 17.58
N TRP A 10 -4.45 -23.54 16.92
CA TRP A 10 -3.00 -23.56 16.68
C TRP A 10 -2.18 -23.18 17.92
N GLN A 11 -2.75 -22.42 18.87
CA GLN A 11 -2.01 -21.82 19.97
C GLN A 11 -1.77 -22.72 21.19
N LYS A 12 -2.16 -24.02 21.15
CA LYS A 12 -2.14 -24.89 22.34
C LYS A 12 -1.12 -26.03 22.33
N ASN A 13 -0.44 -26.32 21.22
CA ASN A 13 0.55 -27.38 21.18
C ASN A 13 1.91 -26.80 20.78
N GLU A 14 2.95 -27.14 21.55
CA GLU A 14 4.39 -27.03 21.20
C GLU A 14 5.24 -25.84 21.67
N LEU A 15 5.09 -25.33 22.90
CA LEU A 15 6.14 -24.47 23.50
C LEU A 15 6.58 -24.88 24.91
N GLY A 16 6.41 -26.14 25.27
CA GLY A 16 6.75 -26.65 26.60
C GLY A 16 7.77 -27.78 26.58
N GLN A 17 8.98 -27.56 26.05
CA GLN A 17 10.18 -28.36 26.36
C GLN A 17 11.38 -27.85 25.56
N PHE A 18 12.29 -27.09 26.17
CA PHE A 18 13.75 -27.21 26.03
C PHE A 18 14.42 -26.13 26.89
N SER A 19 14.74 -26.51 28.14
CA SER A 19 15.62 -25.77 29.03
C SER A 19 17.07 -26.22 28.81
N GLY A 20 18.04 -25.31 28.62
CA GLY A 20 19.44 -25.72 28.51
C GLY A 20 20.52 -24.63 28.41
N LYS A 21 21.07 -24.29 29.57
CA LYS A 21 22.46 -23.83 29.88
C LYS A 21 22.87 -22.36 29.68
N LYS A 22 23.47 -21.87 30.78
CA LYS A 22 24.01 -20.54 31.07
C LYS A 22 25.40 -20.37 30.43
N GLY A 23 25.64 -19.19 29.86
CA GLY A 23 26.98 -18.63 29.62
C GLY A 23 26.94 -17.13 29.91
N GLN A 24 27.64 -16.69 30.95
CA GLN A 24 27.77 -15.27 31.30
C GLN A 24 28.79 -14.58 30.38
N LYS A 25 28.39 -13.50 29.70
CA LYS A 25 29.30 -12.42 29.28
C LYS A 25 28.69 -11.05 29.64
N LYS A 26 29.59 -10.16 30.06
CA LYS A 26 29.35 -8.90 30.78
C LYS A 26 28.59 -7.87 29.93
N LYS A 27 27.74 -7.13 30.64
CA LYS A 27 26.87 -6.03 30.24
C LYS A 27 27.65 -4.81 29.72
N SER A 28 27.31 -4.32 28.54
CA SER A 28 27.12 -2.88 28.29
C SER A 28 25.62 -2.62 28.27
N LYS A 29 25.13 -1.94 29.33
CA LYS A 29 23.72 -1.61 29.53
C LYS A 29 23.35 -0.41 28.65
N LYS A 30 22.54 -0.67 27.63
CA LYS A 30 21.34 0.13 27.36
C LYS A 30 20.29 -0.82 26.76
N SER A 31 19.81 -1.75 27.58
CA SER A 31 18.64 -2.55 27.22
C SER A 31 17.43 -1.64 27.28
N SER A 32 17.12 -0.96 26.17
CA SER A 32 15.75 -0.52 25.91
C SER A 32 14.93 -1.79 25.92
N SER A 33 14.18 -2.03 27.00
CA SER A 33 13.21 -3.10 27.01
C SER A 33 12.26 -2.82 25.85
N ILE A 34 12.31 -3.66 24.83
CA ILE A 34 11.41 -3.63 23.68
C ILE A 34 10.00 -3.52 24.24
N ASP A 35 9.28 -2.45 23.87
CA ASP A 35 7.88 -2.33 24.22
C ASP A 35 7.11 -3.35 23.38
N PRO A 36 6.64 -4.47 23.99
CA PRO A 36 6.03 -5.56 23.25
C PRO A 36 4.73 -5.12 22.58
N GLU A 37 4.08 -4.05 23.06
CA GLU A 37 2.84 -3.53 22.49
C GLU A 37 3.13 -2.77 21.20
N LYS A 38 4.14 -1.90 21.18
CA LYS A 38 4.56 -1.18 19.97
C LYS A 38 5.00 -2.15 18.86
N ALA A 39 5.79 -3.16 19.19
CA ALA A 39 6.22 -4.17 18.22
C ALA A 39 5.02 -4.92 17.62
N LYS A 40 3.98 -5.18 18.42
CA LYS A 40 2.73 -5.82 17.95
C LYS A 40 1.92 -4.89 17.05
N ILE A 41 1.82 -3.60 17.38
CA ILE A 41 1.16 -2.59 16.53
C ILE A 41 1.87 -2.49 15.18
N MET A 42 3.20 -2.40 15.18
CA MET A 42 3.98 -2.27 13.96
C MET A 42 3.86 -3.50 13.05
N ARG A 43 3.85 -4.71 13.62
CA ARG A 43 3.54 -5.92 12.83
C ARG A 43 2.16 -5.87 12.19
N LYS A 44 1.14 -5.40 12.91
CA LYS A 44 -0.21 -5.21 12.34
C LYS A 44 -0.19 -4.20 11.19
N LEU A 45 0.52 -3.08 11.35
CA LEU A 45 0.66 -2.07 10.32
C LEU A 45 1.40 -2.59 9.09
N LYS A 46 2.45 -3.42 9.26
CA LYS A 46 3.13 -4.13 8.16
C LYS A 46 2.16 -4.97 7.35
N HIS A 47 1.42 -5.86 8.02
CA HIS A 47 0.44 -6.73 7.33
C HIS A 47 -0.64 -5.92 6.63
N LYS A 48 -1.14 -4.86 7.29
CA LYS A 48 -2.13 -3.95 6.70
C LYS A 48 -1.57 -3.23 5.47
N SER A 49 -0.32 -2.78 5.52
CA SER A 49 0.35 -2.13 4.39
C SER A 49 0.45 -3.06 3.19
N LYS A 50 0.93 -4.30 3.39
CA LYS A 50 1.05 -5.31 2.32
C LYS A 50 -0.32 -5.64 1.71
N TYR A 51 -1.35 -5.80 2.54
CA TYR A 51 -2.72 -6.03 2.07
C TYR A 51 -3.26 -4.87 1.23
N LEU A 52 -3.08 -3.63 1.71
CA LEU A 52 -3.54 -2.44 0.99
C LEU A 52 -2.78 -2.20 -0.32
N GLU A 53 -1.54 -2.67 -0.44
CA GLU A 53 -0.82 -2.61 -1.71
C GLU A 53 -1.49 -3.52 -2.75
N LEU A 54 -1.74 -4.78 -2.38
CA LEU A 54 -2.43 -5.73 -3.25
C LEU A 54 -3.83 -5.23 -3.65
N GLU A 55 -4.60 -4.72 -2.70
CA GLU A 55 -5.93 -4.14 -3.01
C GLU A 55 -5.83 -2.91 -3.93
N TYR A 56 -4.75 -2.12 -3.80
CA TYR A 56 -4.54 -0.94 -4.62
C TYR A 56 -4.18 -1.31 -6.05
N GLU A 57 -3.29 -2.29 -6.25
CA GLU A 57 -2.94 -2.84 -7.56
C GLU A 57 -4.17 -3.41 -8.25
N GLU A 58 -4.94 -4.28 -7.58
CA GLU A 58 -6.18 -4.84 -8.10
C GLU A 58 -7.17 -3.75 -8.50
N ALA A 59 -7.42 -2.78 -7.60
CA ALA A 59 -8.33 -1.67 -7.90
C ALA A 59 -7.85 -0.79 -9.06
N LYS A 60 -6.53 -0.70 -9.28
CA LYS A 60 -5.94 0.04 -10.39
C LYS A 60 -6.14 -0.69 -11.71
N GLU A 61 -5.88 -1.99 -11.74
CA GLU A 61 -6.09 -2.82 -12.92
C GLU A 61 -7.55 -2.80 -13.35
N ILE A 62 -8.47 -3.05 -12.41
CA ILE A 62 -9.92 -2.99 -12.67
C ILE A 62 -10.32 -1.62 -13.20
N LEU A 63 -9.79 -0.53 -12.62
CA LEU A 63 -10.11 0.83 -13.07
C LEU A 63 -9.65 1.08 -14.50
N GLU A 64 -8.47 0.63 -14.90
CA GLU A 64 -7.95 0.83 -16.26
C GLU A 64 -8.73 0.00 -17.29
N ILE A 65 -9.05 -1.26 -16.97
CA ILE A 65 -9.93 -2.10 -17.80
C ILE A 65 -11.30 -1.43 -17.95
N ALA A 66 -11.92 -1.07 -16.82
CA ALA A 66 -13.24 -0.47 -16.77
C ALA A 66 -13.30 0.86 -17.55
N LYS A 67 -12.29 1.73 -17.43
CA LYS A 67 -12.22 2.98 -18.22
C LYS A 67 -12.14 2.70 -19.70
N THR A 68 -11.30 1.75 -20.11
CA THR A 68 -11.09 1.41 -21.52
C THR A 68 -12.40 0.94 -22.12
N GLU A 69 -13.04 -0.05 -21.50
CA GLU A 69 -14.33 -0.57 -21.97
C GLU A 69 -15.42 0.51 -21.94
N PHE A 70 -15.49 1.30 -20.87
CA PHE A 70 -16.49 2.36 -20.71
C PHE A 70 -16.37 3.43 -21.80
N PHE A 71 -15.16 3.90 -22.10
CA PHE A 71 -14.94 4.89 -23.15
C PHE A 71 -15.18 4.31 -24.53
N THR A 72 -14.79 3.06 -24.79
CA THR A 72 -15.13 2.37 -26.04
C THR A 72 -16.64 2.28 -26.21
N SER A 73 -17.39 1.87 -25.19
CA SER A 73 -18.85 1.80 -25.28
C SER A 73 -19.53 3.16 -25.45
N ILE A 74 -18.99 4.23 -24.83
CA ILE A 74 -19.47 5.60 -25.08
C ILE A 74 -19.20 6.00 -26.54
N GLN A 75 -18.01 5.71 -27.06
CA GLN A 75 -17.63 6.05 -28.42
C GLN A 75 -18.50 5.31 -29.44
N GLU A 76 -18.70 4.00 -29.28
CA GLU A 76 -19.59 3.18 -30.12
C GLU A 76 -21.03 3.73 -30.09
N TYR A 77 -21.54 4.08 -28.90
CA TYR A 77 -22.87 4.65 -28.78
C TYR A 77 -23.01 6.01 -29.49
N CYS A 78 -22.02 6.89 -29.36
CA CYS A 78 -22.02 8.20 -30.03
C CYS A 78 -21.82 8.06 -31.56
N GLN A 79 -21.07 7.07 -32.02
CA GLN A 79 -20.93 6.79 -33.46
C GLN A 79 -22.24 6.26 -34.07
N ALA A 80 -22.96 5.40 -33.34
CA ALA A 80 -24.27 4.90 -33.75
C ALA A 80 -25.37 5.98 -33.67
N ASN A 81 -25.20 6.99 -32.81
CA ASN A 81 -26.17 8.06 -32.60
C ASN A 81 -25.48 9.44 -32.75
N PRO A 82 -25.36 9.98 -33.98
CA PRO A 82 -24.66 11.25 -34.24
C PRO A 82 -25.27 12.45 -33.52
N GLU A 83 -26.53 12.37 -33.13
CA GLU A 83 -27.26 13.40 -32.37
C GLU A 83 -27.00 13.36 -30.87
N ALA A 84 -26.33 12.31 -30.38
CA ALA A 84 -25.96 12.18 -28.97
C ALA A 84 -24.79 13.13 -28.63
N LYS A 85 -24.91 13.86 -27.53
CA LYS A 85 -23.84 14.75 -27.06
C LYS A 85 -22.70 13.91 -26.47
N ASN A 86 -21.56 13.83 -27.17
CA ASN A 86 -20.37 13.14 -26.68
C ASN A 86 -19.77 13.89 -25.46
N PRO A 87 -19.72 13.26 -24.27
CA PRO A 87 -19.16 13.87 -23.05
C PRO A 87 -17.64 13.85 -23.00
N LEU A 88 -16.95 13.17 -23.93
CA LEU A 88 -15.50 13.00 -23.96
C LEU A 88 -14.74 14.24 -24.48
N CYS A 89 -15.30 15.44 -24.31
CA CYS A 89 -14.58 16.67 -24.63
C CYS A 89 -13.32 16.78 -23.75
N PRO A 90 -12.17 17.21 -24.31
CA PRO A 90 -10.96 17.41 -23.53
C PRO A 90 -11.22 18.45 -22.44
N VAL A 91 -11.18 18.02 -21.17
CA VAL A 91 -11.14 18.94 -20.03
C VAL A 91 -9.67 19.19 -19.72
N GLU A 92 -9.29 20.46 -19.56
CA GLU A 92 -7.91 20.82 -19.22
C GLU A 92 -7.43 20.06 -17.98
N PRO A 93 -6.21 19.50 -18.00
CA PRO A 93 -5.70 18.74 -16.89
C PRO A 93 -5.50 19.68 -15.69
N ASN A 94 -6.39 19.56 -14.71
CA ASN A 94 -6.25 20.26 -13.45
C ASN A 94 -5.04 19.67 -12.72
N LYS A 95 -3.88 20.33 -12.84
CA LYS A 95 -2.62 19.94 -12.22
C LYS A 95 -2.80 19.90 -10.72
N LYS A 96 -3.00 18.70 -10.17
CA LYS A 96 -2.86 18.47 -8.74
C LYS A 96 -1.40 18.71 -8.36
N LYS A 97 -1.17 19.84 -7.71
CA LYS A 97 0.06 20.08 -6.95
C LYS A 97 -0.02 19.25 -5.67
N ASP A 98 0.91 18.35 -5.50
CA ASP A 98 1.46 17.89 -4.22
C ASP A 98 2.88 17.40 -4.58
N LYS A 99 3.94 17.73 -3.86
CA LYS A 99 4.08 17.65 -2.41
C LYS A 99 4.89 18.83 -1.85
N THR A 100 4.52 19.22 -0.63
CA THR A 100 5.34 19.99 0.30
C THR A 100 6.56 19.17 0.73
N ASP A 101 7.74 19.79 0.72
CA ASP A 101 8.94 19.32 1.42
C ASP A 101 8.62 19.28 2.92
N MET A 102 8.26 18.11 3.44
CA MET A 102 8.29 17.87 4.88
C MET A 102 9.66 17.31 5.23
N ASP A 103 10.27 17.88 6.27
CA ASP A 103 11.51 17.37 6.83
C ASP A 103 11.34 15.90 7.22
N PHE A 104 12.23 15.06 6.70
CA PHE A 104 12.22 13.63 6.93
C PHE A 104 12.64 13.35 8.39
N PRO A 105 11.79 12.68 9.21
CA PRO A 105 12.06 12.41 10.62
C PRO A 105 13.43 11.76 10.88
N ASP A 106 14.12 12.19 11.95
CA ASP A 106 15.45 11.67 12.30
C ASP A 106 15.44 10.18 12.67
N GLU A 107 14.31 9.67 13.17
CA GLU A 107 14.08 8.24 13.42
C GLU A 107 14.13 7.44 12.11
N LEU A 108 13.51 7.95 11.05
CA LEU A 108 13.53 7.32 9.73
C LEU A 108 14.91 7.41 9.05
N LYS A 109 15.67 8.50 9.30
CA LYS A 109 17.08 8.56 8.87
C LYS A 109 17.91 7.46 9.52
N THR A 110 17.59 7.11 10.76
CA THR A 110 18.27 6.04 11.49
C THR A 110 17.92 4.68 10.92
N ILE A 111 16.64 4.40 10.68
CA ILE A 111 16.18 3.18 10.01
C ILE A 111 16.82 3.05 8.62
N TYR A 112 16.83 4.11 7.82
CA TYR A 112 17.48 4.10 6.50
C TYR A 112 18.99 3.80 6.57
N ARG A 113 19.70 4.33 7.59
CA ARG A 113 21.12 4.01 7.80
C ARG A 113 21.33 2.55 8.20
N GLU A 114 20.42 1.97 8.97
CA GLU A 114 20.46 0.55 9.33
C GLU A 114 20.18 -0.33 8.13
N ILE A 115 19.23 0.06 7.27
CA ILE A 115 18.98 -0.61 5.98
C ILE A 115 20.25 -0.60 5.13
N ILE A 116 20.90 0.55 4.94
CA ILE A 116 22.16 0.63 4.18
C ILE A 116 23.22 -0.32 4.74
N LYS A 117 23.39 -0.36 6.07
CA LYS A 117 24.35 -1.27 6.71
C LYS A 117 24.00 -2.73 6.46
N ALA A 118 22.71 -3.08 6.57
CA ALA A 118 22.21 -4.43 6.37
C ALA A 118 22.24 -4.87 4.90
N THR A 119 22.26 -3.94 3.94
CA THR A 119 22.34 -4.24 2.50
C THR A 119 23.72 -3.99 1.88
N HIS A 120 24.71 -3.54 2.64
CA HIS A 120 26.03 -3.21 2.09
C HIS A 120 26.82 -4.50 1.75
N PRO A 121 27.48 -4.58 0.58
CA PRO A 121 28.22 -5.78 0.16
C PRO A 121 29.35 -6.17 1.14
N ASP A 122 29.93 -5.19 1.84
CA ASP A 122 30.97 -5.40 2.85
C ASP A 122 30.47 -6.20 4.08
N HIS A 123 29.17 -6.18 4.36
CA HIS A 123 28.56 -6.93 5.47
C HIS A 123 27.87 -8.24 5.02
N ASN A 124 27.54 -8.37 3.74
CA ASN A 124 26.82 -9.52 3.18
C ASN A 124 27.66 -10.31 2.17
N GLN A 125 28.88 -10.67 2.58
CA GLN A 125 29.75 -11.56 1.80
C GLN A 125 29.15 -12.98 1.75
N GLY A 126 28.27 -13.22 0.77
CA GLY A 126 27.61 -14.52 0.53
C GLY A 126 26.07 -14.49 0.43
N GLY A 127 25.44 -13.32 0.51
CA GLY A 127 24.01 -13.14 0.19
C GLY A 127 23.77 -12.94 -1.30
N ASP A 128 22.50 -12.99 -1.72
CA ASP A 128 22.10 -12.61 -3.09
C ASP A 128 22.31 -11.09 -3.26
N GLU A 129 23.40 -10.72 -3.92
CA GLU A 129 23.82 -9.33 -4.10
C GLU A 129 22.79 -8.54 -4.92
N GLU A 130 22.05 -9.21 -5.83
CA GLU A 130 21.00 -8.59 -6.64
C GLU A 130 19.81 -8.19 -5.76
N GLU A 131 19.27 -9.11 -4.95
CA GLU A 131 18.14 -8.85 -4.05
C GLU A 131 18.45 -7.73 -3.03
N LEU A 132 19.67 -7.70 -2.49
CA LEU A 132 20.10 -6.68 -1.54
C LEU A 132 20.23 -5.31 -2.20
N THR A 133 20.69 -5.27 -3.44
CA THR A 133 20.80 -4.05 -4.25
C THR A 133 19.41 -3.50 -4.58
N GLU A 134 18.48 -4.36 -4.99
CA GLU A 134 17.08 -3.97 -5.22
C GLU A 134 16.39 -3.43 -3.95
N THR A 135 16.67 -4.06 -2.81
CA THR A 135 16.16 -3.62 -1.50
C THR A 135 16.69 -2.23 -1.15
N LEU A 136 17.98 -1.96 -1.40
CA LEU A 136 18.58 -0.65 -1.16
C LEU A 136 18.03 0.44 -2.10
N ILE A 137 17.80 0.10 -3.37
CA ILE A 137 17.16 0.99 -4.35
C ILE A 137 15.75 1.34 -3.87
N SER A 138 14.98 0.34 -3.46
CA SER A 138 13.61 0.51 -2.93
C SER A 138 13.60 1.41 -1.70
N ALA A 139 14.53 1.22 -0.76
CA ALA A 139 14.67 2.06 0.43
C ALA A 139 15.03 3.51 0.08
N THR A 140 15.89 3.70 -0.93
CA THR A 140 16.30 5.03 -1.40
C THR A 140 15.14 5.76 -2.05
N HIS A 141 14.35 5.08 -2.87
CA HIS A 141 13.15 5.63 -3.48
C HIS A 141 12.10 6.00 -2.43
N ALA A 142 11.87 5.12 -1.44
CA ALA A 142 10.96 5.38 -0.34
C ALA A 142 11.35 6.61 0.48
N LYS A 143 12.66 6.81 0.73
CA LYS A 143 13.19 8.02 1.36
C LYS A 143 12.94 9.28 0.51
N GLN A 144 13.23 9.23 -0.79
CA GLN A 144 13.06 10.38 -1.69
C GLN A 144 11.59 10.79 -1.85
N GLU A 145 10.69 9.81 -1.91
CA GLU A 145 9.25 10.08 -2.09
C GLU A 145 8.49 10.30 -0.77
N ASN A 146 9.20 10.26 0.36
CA ASN A 146 8.66 10.31 1.71
C ASN A 146 7.57 9.24 1.97
N LYS A 147 7.84 8.02 1.50
CA LYS A 147 7.00 6.82 1.74
C LYS A 147 7.51 6.08 2.98
N ILE A 148 7.04 6.56 4.12
CA ILE A 148 7.43 6.08 5.44
C ILE A 148 7.10 4.60 5.62
N GLU A 149 5.94 4.18 5.11
CA GLU A 149 5.44 2.81 5.15
C GLU A 149 6.40 1.82 4.47
N ASP A 150 6.99 2.20 3.33
CA ASP A 150 7.86 1.33 2.54
C ASP A 150 9.19 1.10 3.26
N LEU A 151 9.76 2.15 3.84
CA LEU A 151 10.98 2.04 4.65
C LEU A 151 10.80 1.14 5.87
N ILE A 152 9.64 1.23 6.53
CA ILE A 152 9.32 0.37 7.66
C ILE A 152 9.15 -1.08 7.20
N ASN A 153 8.49 -1.32 6.08
CA ASN A 153 8.35 -2.67 5.53
C ASN A 153 9.72 -3.29 5.22
N ILE A 154 10.61 -2.54 4.59
CA ILE A 154 11.98 -2.96 4.29
C ILE A 154 12.75 -3.26 5.59
N SER A 155 12.63 -2.41 6.61
CA SER A 155 13.28 -2.65 7.90
C SER A 155 12.85 -3.96 8.54
N PHE A 156 11.57 -4.31 8.42
CA PHE A 156 11.07 -5.59 8.91
C PHE A 156 11.49 -6.79 8.07
N ASP A 157 11.69 -6.61 6.76
CA ASP A 157 12.13 -7.69 5.88
C ASP A 157 13.64 -7.97 6.10
N LEU A 158 14.41 -6.98 6.54
CA LEU A 158 15.81 -7.09 6.96
C LEU A 158 16.03 -7.42 8.46
N ASP A 159 14.95 -7.71 9.20
CA ASP A 159 14.98 -7.97 10.65
C ASP A 159 15.68 -6.86 11.48
N ILE A 160 15.53 -5.61 11.06
CA ILE A 160 16.09 -4.44 11.74
C ILE A 160 15.23 -4.10 12.97
N ASP A 161 15.89 -3.87 14.11
CA ASP A 161 15.22 -3.54 15.36
C ASP A 161 14.67 -2.11 15.36
N ILE A 162 13.37 -1.99 15.14
CA ILE A 162 12.65 -0.71 15.16
C ILE A 162 11.87 -0.45 16.45
N SER A 163 12.21 -1.15 17.54
CA SER A 163 11.45 -1.09 18.80
C SER A 163 11.46 0.29 19.47
N ASN A 164 12.39 1.16 19.09
CA ASN A 164 12.53 2.52 19.65
C ASN A 164 11.76 3.60 18.86
N ILE A 165 10.90 3.22 17.92
CA ILE A 165 10.06 4.16 17.17
C ILE A 165 9.11 4.95 18.11
N SER A 166 8.96 6.25 17.85
CA SER A 166 8.00 7.14 18.51
C SER A 166 6.55 6.78 18.18
N LEU A 167 5.64 7.10 19.10
CA LEU A 167 4.19 6.97 18.84
C LEU A 167 3.74 7.89 17.70
N ASP A 168 4.39 9.03 17.54
CA ASP A 168 4.08 10.01 16.48
C ASP A 168 4.34 9.40 15.09
N LEU A 169 5.45 8.69 14.91
CA LEU A 169 5.76 7.99 13.66
C LEU A 169 4.78 6.85 13.37
N ILE A 170 4.33 6.13 14.42
CA ILE A 170 3.28 5.11 14.28
C ILE A 170 1.98 5.75 13.78
N GLU A 171 1.60 6.90 14.33
CA GLU A 171 0.41 7.64 13.89
C GLU A 171 0.55 8.14 12.44
N GLU A 172 1.76 8.55 12.04
CA GLU A 172 2.03 8.99 10.68
C GLU A 172 1.89 7.86 9.66
N VAL A 173 2.37 6.66 9.99
CA VAL A 173 2.16 5.44 9.20
C VAL A 173 0.67 5.13 9.08
N GLU A 174 -0.07 5.17 10.20
CA GLU A 174 -1.53 4.97 10.16
C GLU A 174 -2.24 5.98 9.26
N LYS A 175 -1.85 7.25 9.31
CA LYS A 175 -2.39 8.30 8.44
C LYS A 175 -2.10 8.00 6.97
N GLY A 176 -0.89 7.54 6.65
CA GLY A 176 -0.52 7.08 5.31
C GLY A 176 -1.43 5.94 4.81
N LEU A 177 -1.60 4.90 5.63
CA LEU A 177 -2.47 3.76 5.30
C LEU A 177 -3.94 4.17 5.12
N ARG A 178 -4.47 5.07 5.97
CA ARG A 178 -5.84 5.59 5.81
C ARG A 178 -6.01 6.38 4.51
N LYS A 179 -5.00 7.17 4.10
CA LYS A 179 -5.02 7.87 2.81
C LYS A 179 -5.07 6.86 1.64
N LYS A 180 -4.29 5.77 1.73
CA LYS A 180 -4.30 4.69 0.72
C LYS A 180 -5.66 4.01 0.65
N GLU A 181 -6.29 3.67 1.78
CA GLU A 181 -7.66 3.13 1.82
C GLU A 181 -8.70 4.06 1.17
N ILE A 182 -8.63 5.36 1.46
CA ILE A 182 -9.54 6.34 0.85
C ILE A 182 -9.34 6.37 -0.67
N LYS A 183 -8.09 6.27 -1.15
CA LYS A 183 -7.78 6.22 -2.57
C LYS A 183 -8.36 4.98 -3.24
N ILE A 184 -8.19 3.79 -2.64
CA ILE A 184 -8.77 2.53 -3.12
C ILE A 184 -10.31 2.64 -3.20
N LYS A 185 -10.95 3.15 -2.15
CA LYS A 185 -12.41 3.37 -2.12
C LYS A 185 -12.87 4.32 -3.21
N LYS A 186 -12.11 5.38 -3.51
CA LYS A 186 -12.40 6.31 -4.62
C LYS A 186 -12.28 5.65 -5.97
N MET A 187 -11.29 4.77 -6.17
CA MET A 187 -11.10 4.02 -7.42
C MET A 187 -12.27 3.05 -7.65
N ARG A 188 -12.66 2.29 -6.61
CA ARG A 188 -13.80 1.36 -6.67
C ARG A 188 -15.14 2.06 -6.93
N LYS A 189 -15.29 3.32 -6.50
CA LYS A 189 -16.49 4.15 -6.73
C LYS A 189 -16.46 4.96 -8.02
N ASN A 190 -15.43 4.78 -8.86
CA ASN A 190 -15.37 5.48 -10.14
C ASN A 190 -16.54 5.04 -11.04
N ASN A 191 -17.15 5.98 -11.77
CA ASN A 191 -18.27 5.70 -12.66
C ASN A 191 -17.97 4.57 -13.66
N ALA A 192 -16.76 4.52 -14.21
CA ALA A 192 -16.35 3.45 -15.11
C ALA A 192 -16.38 2.08 -14.43
N VAL A 193 -15.90 1.98 -13.18
CA VAL A 193 -15.90 0.74 -12.39
C VAL A 193 -17.31 0.33 -11.98
N VAL A 194 -18.13 1.29 -11.56
CA VAL A 194 -19.54 1.06 -11.22
C VAL A 194 -20.30 0.55 -12.46
N TRP A 195 -20.05 1.14 -13.62
CA TRP A 195 -20.59 0.70 -14.90
C TRP A 195 -20.08 -0.70 -15.28
N TYR A 196 -18.79 -0.96 -15.11
CA TYR A 196 -18.15 -2.24 -15.45
C TYR A 196 -18.75 -3.41 -14.65
N TYR A 197 -19.11 -3.22 -13.38
CA TYR A 197 -19.78 -4.29 -12.62
C TYR A 197 -21.32 -4.28 -12.75
N ALA A 198 -21.90 -3.31 -13.45
CA ALA A 198 -23.35 -3.26 -13.63
C ALA A 198 -23.81 -4.36 -14.62
N PRO A 199 -25.03 -4.90 -14.44
CA PRO A 199 -25.66 -5.79 -15.41
C PRO A 199 -25.76 -5.16 -16.81
N PRO A 200 -25.74 -5.94 -17.91
CA PRO A 200 -25.75 -5.43 -19.28
C PRO A 200 -26.87 -4.42 -19.57
N ASP A 201 -28.07 -4.65 -19.04
CA ASP A 201 -29.22 -3.75 -19.23
C ASP A 201 -28.99 -2.39 -18.56
N GLN A 202 -28.38 -2.39 -17.38
CA GLN A 202 -28.04 -1.16 -16.66
C GLN A 202 -26.90 -0.40 -17.32
N ARG A 203 -25.93 -1.11 -17.93
CA ARG A 203 -24.82 -0.48 -18.67
C ARG A 203 -25.32 0.39 -19.81
N LYS A 204 -26.34 -0.06 -20.56
CA LYS A 204 -26.96 0.70 -21.65
C LYS A 204 -27.64 1.96 -21.14
N ILE A 205 -28.51 1.82 -20.12
CA ILE A 205 -29.21 2.96 -19.49
C ILE A 205 -28.21 4.00 -18.96
N PHE A 206 -27.09 3.53 -18.41
CA PHE A 206 -26.04 4.41 -17.90
C PHE A 206 -25.40 5.25 -19.00
N ILE A 207 -25.11 4.64 -20.16
CA ILE A 207 -24.55 5.34 -21.33
C ILE A 207 -25.57 6.32 -21.91
N GLU A 208 -26.84 5.93 -22.06
CA GLU A 208 -27.91 6.80 -22.55
C GLU A 208 -28.09 8.06 -21.68
N ARG A 209 -27.96 7.91 -20.35
CA ARG A 209 -28.01 9.05 -19.41
C ARG A 209 -26.81 9.99 -19.57
N ILE A 210 -25.65 9.45 -19.94
CA ILE A 210 -24.41 10.20 -20.10
C ILE A 210 -24.32 10.88 -21.47
N CYS A 211 -24.85 10.21 -22.51
CA CYS A 211 -24.91 10.67 -23.88
C CYS A 211 -26.38 10.84 -24.33
N PRO A 212 -27.13 11.82 -23.79
CA PRO A 212 -28.52 11.98 -24.15
C PRO A 212 -28.67 12.38 -25.62
N ILE A 213 -29.61 11.74 -26.31
CA ILE A 213 -30.08 12.15 -27.63
C ILE A 213 -31.12 13.24 -27.43
N LYS A 214 -31.01 14.36 -28.16
CA LYS A 214 -32.06 15.39 -28.15
C LYS A 214 -33.35 14.76 -28.70
N LYS A 215 -34.40 14.69 -27.89
CA LYS A 215 -35.73 14.44 -28.44
C LYS A 215 -36.20 15.75 -29.08
N GLU A 216 -36.52 15.72 -30.36
CA GLU A 216 -37.25 16.81 -31.01
C GLU A 216 -38.58 16.99 -30.25
N GLU A 217 -38.80 18.19 -29.70
CA GLU A 217 -40.10 18.66 -29.18
C GLU A 217 -40.93 19.25 -30.31
#